data_AF-A0A838QGX0-F1
#
_entry.id   AF-A0A838QGX0-F1
#
_cell.length_a   1.000
_cell.length_b   1.000
_cell.length_c   1.000
_cell.angle_alpha   90.00
_cell.angle_beta   90.00
_cell.angle_gamma   90.00
#
_symmetry.space_group_name_H-M   'P 1'
#
loop_
_entity.id
_entity.type
_entity.pdbx_description
1 polymer ?
#
loop_
_entity_poly.entity_id
_entity_poly.type
_entity_poly.pdbx_seq_one_letter_code
_entity_poly.pdbx_strand_id
1 'polypeptide(L)'
;TILTTVEIEDSFTSFEFSHYTISFLTDDIIRLRYVEIDGQIRKVLAVVKMRGGNHSKDIREYVITDKGLVINDPLDKDYLQQLTTGIPDRIGRAATKAGPEPKARSSAKK
;
A
#
# COMPACT_ATOMS: atom_id res chain seq x y z
N THR A 1 17.34 14.53 12.62
CA THR A 1 16.19 13.66 12.33
C THR A 1 15.60 13.19 13.63
N ILE A 2 14.33 13.51 13.90
CA ILE A 2 13.60 13.04 15.08
C ILE A 2 12.77 11.84 14.63
N LEU A 3 12.83 10.73 15.37
CA LEU A 3 11.99 9.57 15.16
C LEU A 3 11.05 9.44 16.35
N THR A 4 9.75 9.44 16.09
CA THR A 4 8.70 9.27 17.09
C THR A 4 7.81 8.12 16.66
N THR A 5 7.46 7.25 17.60
CA THR A 5 6.46 6.19 17.39
C THR A 5 5.17 6.60 18.09
N VAL A 6 4.05 6.53 17.38
CA VAL A 6 2.71 6.79 17.92
C VAL A 6 1.84 5.60 17.56
N GLU A 7 1.08 5.09 18.51
CA GLU A 7 0.05 4.09 18.28
C GLU A 7 -1.25 4.79 17.87
N ILE A 8 -1.87 4.31 16.80
CA ILE A 8 -3.10 4.86 16.23
C ILE A 8 -4.05 3.69 15.99
N GLU A 9 -5.28 3.82 16.45
CA GLU A 9 -6.35 2.88 16.11
C GLU A 9 -6.80 3.15 14.67
N ASP A 10 -6.48 2.24 13.75
CA ASP A 10 -6.86 2.33 12.34
C ASP A 10 -8.05 1.40 12.08
N SER A 11 -9.14 1.97 11.57
CA SER A 11 -10.27 1.14 11.13
C SER A 11 -9.96 0.63 9.73
N PHE A 12 -10.03 -0.69 9.52
CA PHE A 12 -9.68 -1.27 8.21
C PHE A 12 -10.49 -0.66 7.06
N THR A 13 -11.74 -0.28 7.35
CA THR A 13 -12.77 0.15 6.39
C THR A 13 -12.79 1.66 6.15
N SER A 14 -12.10 2.48 6.94
CA SER A 14 -12.01 3.93 6.72
C SER A 14 -10.60 4.33 6.30
N PHE A 15 -10.51 5.29 5.37
CA PHE A 15 -9.24 5.96 5.10
C PHE A 15 -9.22 7.27 5.84
N GLU A 16 -8.85 7.20 7.11
CA GLU A 16 -8.63 8.39 7.91
C GLU A 16 -7.19 8.85 7.71
N PHE A 17 -7.05 10.05 7.17
CA PHE A 17 -5.75 10.60 6.78
C PHE A 17 -4.95 11.15 7.97
N SER A 18 -5.53 11.30 9.17
CA SER A 18 -4.78 11.55 10.41
C SER A 18 -5.65 11.89 11.61
N HIS A 19 -5.17 11.46 12.78
CA HIS A 19 -5.13 12.30 13.98
C HIS A 19 -4.42 13.62 13.64
N TYR A 20 -5.19 14.69 13.39
CA TYR A 20 -4.80 15.98 12.79
C TYR A 20 -3.40 16.53 13.13
N THR A 21 -2.91 16.28 14.33
CA THR A 21 -1.60 16.79 14.82
C THR A 21 -0.41 16.24 14.04
N ILE A 22 -0.40 14.96 13.64
CA ILE A 22 0.79 14.33 13.04
C ILE A 22 0.97 14.79 11.59
N SER A 23 -0.12 14.85 10.82
CA SER A 23 -0.07 15.27 9.41
C SER A 23 0.45 16.69 9.22
N PHE A 24 0.24 17.58 10.21
CA PHE A 24 0.80 18.94 10.16
C PHE A 24 2.31 18.97 10.41
N LEU A 25 2.80 18.14 11.33
CA LEU A 25 4.20 18.13 11.75
C LEU A 25 5.13 17.36 10.80
N THR A 26 4.58 16.50 9.94
CA THR A 26 5.37 15.67 9.01
C THR A 26 5.43 16.27 7.61
N ASP A 27 6.59 16.15 6.96
CA ASP A 27 6.76 16.52 5.55
C ASP A 27 6.20 15.43 4.62
N ASP A 28 6.45 14.17 4.95
CA ASP A 28 6.06 13.01 4.16
C ASP A 28 5.17 12.05 4.98
N ILE A 29 4.17 11.47 4.31
CA ILE A 29 3.30 10.43 4.87
C ILE A 29 3.26 9.27 3.88
N ILE A 30 3.70 8.11 4.35
CA ILE A 30 3.66 6.84 3.60
C ILE A 30 2.75 5.89 4.35
N ARG A 31 1.75 5.34 3.66
CA ARG A 31 0.82 4.36 4.23
C ARG A 31 1.18 2.97 3.73
N LEU A 32 1.33 2.03 4.65
CA LEU A 32 1.47 0.60 4.39
C LEU A 32 0.21 -0.09 4.92
N ARG A 33 -0.42 -0.92 4.10
CA ARG A 33 -1.63 -1.64 4.54
C ARG A 33 -1.75 -3.01 3.88
N TYR A 34 -2.64 -3.81 4.45
CA TYR A 34 -3.14 -5.04 3.83
C TYR A 34 -4.42 -4.76 3.04
N VAL A 35 -4.58 -5.49 1.93
CA VAL A 35 -5.79 -5.54 1.12
C VAL A 35 -6.09 -7.00 0.78
N GLU A 36 -7.36 -7.37 0.74
CA GLU A 36 -7.77 -8.69 0.27
C GLU A 36 -8.11 -8.64 -1.22
N ILE A 37 -7.42 -9.41 -2.06
CA ILE A 37 -7.69 -9.51 -3.49
C ILE A 37 -7.73 -10.98 -3.87
N ASP A 38 -8.84 -11.40 -4.49
CA ASP A 38 -9.06 -12.78 -4.94
C ASP A 38 -8.79 -13.84 -3.83
N GLY A 39 -9.14 -13.52 -2.57
CA GLY A 39 -8.92 -14.39 -1.41
C GLY A 39 -7.47 -14.45 -0.93
N GLN A 40 -6.62 -13.52 -1.38
CA GLN A 40 -5.24 -13.36 -0.91
C GLN A 40 -5.04 -12.04 -0.20
N ILE A 41 -4.39 -12.09 0.96
CA ILE A 41 -3.94 -10.89 1.66
C ILE A 41 -2.66 -10.40 1.00
N ARG A 42 -2.72 -9.21 0.41
CA ARG A 42 -1.60 -8.55 -0.28
C ARG A 42 -1.20 -7.28 0.46
N LYS A 43 0.07 -6.91 0.36
CA LYS A 43 0.63 -5.69 0.97
C LYS A 43 0.71 -4.58 -0.05
N VAL A 44 0.19 -3.41 0.30
CA VAL A 44 0.23 -2.22 -0.57
C VAL A 44 0.78 -1.00 0.16
N LEU A 45 1.40 -0.13 -0.62
CA LEU A 45 2.01 1.12 -0.22
C LEU A 45 1.39 2.26 -1.04
N ALA A 46 1.10 3.38 -0.36
CA ALA A 46 0.73 4.63 -1.00
C ALA A 46 1.49 5.79 -0.36
N VAL A 47 1.94 6.73 -1.20
CA VAL A 47 2.45 8.01 -0.71
C VAL A 47 1.26 8.96 -0.60
N VAL A 48 0.96 9.38 0.62
CA VAL A 48 -0.21 10.20 0.97
C VAL A 48 0.14 11.69 0.90
N LYS A 49 1.32 12.04 1.38
CA LYS A 49 1.82 13.41 1.43
C LYS A 49 3.31 13.38 1.14
N MET A 50 3.76 14.36 0.36
CA MET A 50 5.18 14.66 0.19
C MET A 50 5.35 16.16 0.05
N ARG A 51 6.19 16.78 0.88
CA ARG A 51 6.44 18.23 0.81
C ARG A 51 7.64 18.51 -0.08
N GLY A 52 7.51 19.51 -0.97
CA GLY A 52 8.62 19.96 -1.82
C GLY A 52 8.88 19.09 -3.04
N GLY A 53 8.00 18.14 -3.37
CA GLY A 53 8.13 17.29 -4.55
C GLY A 53 6.80 16.65 -4.97
N ASN A 54 6.75 16.21 -6.22
CA ASN A 54 5.65 15.36 -6.69
C ASN A 54 5.86 13.93 -6.21
N HIS A 55 4.78 13.19 -5.97
CA HIS A 55 4.84 11.77 -5.60
C HIS A 55 3.90 10.93 -6.47
N SER A 56 4.15 9.63 -6.50
CA SER A 56 3.28 8.65 -7.16
C SER A 56 1.90 8.67 -6.51
N LYS A 57 0.86 8.85 -7.33
CA LYS A 57 -0.55 8.74 -6.90
C LYS A 57 -1.07 7.30 -6.97
N ASP A 58 -0.25 6.38 -7.50
CA ASP A 58 -0.59 4.97 -7.59
C ASP A 58 -0.48 4.29 -6.23
N ILE A 59 -1.42 3.38 -5.97
CA ILE A 59 -1.28 2.36 -4.93
C ILE A 59 -0.46 1.21 -5.52
N ARG A 60 0.64 0.86 -4.85
CA ARG A 60 1.61 -0.13 -5.35
C ARG A 60 1.74 -1.28 -4.39
N GLU A 61 1.92 -2.48 -4.93
CA GLU A 61 2.25 -3.62 -4.09
C GLU A 61 3.69 -3.60 -3.66
N TYR A 62 3.97 -4.15 -2.48
CA TYR A 62 5.34 -4.33 -2.04
C TYR A 62 5.52 -5.68 -1.37
N VAL A 63 6.73 -6.22 -1.45
CA VAL A 63 7.11 -7.48 -0.83
C VAL A 63 8.35 -7.25 0.00
N ILE A 64 8.38 -7.86 1.18
CA ILE A 64 9.57 -7.85 2.04
C ILE A 64 10.36 -9.11 1.73
N THR A 65 11.57 -8.92 1.21
CA THR A 65 12.51 -9.99 0.85
C THR A 65 13.65 -10.06 1.86
N ASP A 66 14.52 -11.06 1.73
CA ASP A 66 15.79 -11.16 2.47
C ASP A 66 16.73 -9.95 2.23
N LYS A 67 16.54 -9.24 1.12
CA LYS A 67 17.28 -8.03 0.75
C LYS A 67 16.58 -6.73 1.12
N GLY A 68 15.40 -6.79 1.75
CA GLY A 68 14.60 -5.63 2.12
C GLY A 68 13.34 -5.46 1.29
N LEU A 69 12.79 -4.24 1.31
CA LEU A 69 11.50 -3.89 0.70
C LEU A 69 11.65 -3.69 -0.81
N VAL A 70 10.84 -4.42 -1.59
CA VAL A 70 10.76 -4.32 -3.04
C VAL A 70 9.36 -3.82 -3.40
N ILE A 71 9.29 -2.70 -4.13
CA ILE A 71 8.03 -2.13 -4.63
C ILE A 71 7.80 -2.70 -6.04
N ASN A 72 6.65 -3.32 -6.23
CA ASN A 72 6.22 -3.89 -7.50
C ASN A 72 5.44 -2.88 -8.34
N ASP A 73 4.89 -3.36 -9.44
CA ASP A 73 4.05 -2.55 -10.34
C ASP A 73 2.77 -2.04 -9.64
N PRO A 74 2.16 -0.96 -10.17
CA PRO A 74 0.87 -0.48 -9.70
C PRO A 74 -0.17 -1.60 -9.70
N LEU A 75 -1.04 -1.57 -8.71
CA LEU A 75 -2.10 -2.56 -8.57
C LEU A 75 -3.07 -2.46 -9.76
N ASP A 76 -3.57 -3.62 -10.22
CA ASP A 76 -4.43 -3.69 -11.40
C ASP A 76 -5.65 -2.75 -11.27
N LYS A 77 -5.94 -2.06 -12.38
CA LYS A 77 -6.96 -0.99 -12.38
C LYS A 77 -8.36 -1.48 -12.03
N ASP A 78 -8.61 -2.77 -12.21
CA ASP A 78 -9.88 -3.45 -11.96
C ASP A 78 -10.28 -3.45 -10.47
N TYR A 79 -9.31 -3.29 -9.57
CA TYR A 79 -9.52 -3.29 -8.11
C TYR A 79 -9.47 -1.88 -7.51
N LEU A 80 -9.44 -0.81 -8.31
CA LEU A 80 -9.16 0.55 -7.80
C LEU A 80 -10.28 1.17 -6.96
N GLN A 81 -11.51 0.66 -6.99
CA GLN A 81 -12.52 1.09 -6.03
C GLN A 81 -12.22 0.49 -4.66
N GLN A 82 -12.21 1.34 -3.63
CA GLN A 82 -12.20 0.90 -2.24
C GLN A 82 -10.90 0.19 -1.77
N LEU A 83 -9.78 0.24 -2.50
CA LEU A 83 -8.45 -0.14 -1.94
C LEU A 83 -8.10 0.66 -0.67
N THR A 84 -8.61 1.88 -0.66
CA THR A 84 -8.59 2.85 0.42
C THR A 84 -9.36 2.36 1.67
N THR A 85 -10.27 1.39 1.55
CA THR A 85 -10.98 0.75 2.68
C THR A 85 -10.52 -0.69 2.94
N GLY A 86 -9.49 -1.18 2.23
CA GLY A 86 -8.91 -2.51 2.47
C GLY A 86 -9.69 -3.68 1.90
N ILE A 87 -10.95 -3.44 1.54
CA ILE A 87 -11.85 -4.40 0.91
C ILE A 87 -12.15 -3.84 -0.50
N PRO A 88 -11.32 -4.17 -1.51
CA PRO A 88 -11.56 -3.69 -2.85
C PRO A 88 -12.81 -4.33 -3.43
N ASP A 89 -13.59 -3.53 -4.16
CA ASP A 89 -14.71 -4.02 -4.96
C ASP A 89 -14.31 -4.00 -6.44
N ARG A 90 -14.63 -5.09 -7.15
CA ARG A 90 -14.17 -5.28 -8.53
C ARG A 90 -15.10 -4.55 -9.50
N ILE A 91 -14.58 -3.57 -10.22
CA ILE A 91 -15.34 -2.86 -11.25
C ILE A 91 -15.14 -3.54 -12.62
N GLY A 92 -16.09 -4.38 -13.05
CA GLY A 92 -16.18 -4.85 -14.44
C GLY A 92 -15.71 -6.28 -14.74
N ARG A 93 -16.03 -6.70 -15.97
CA ARG A 93 -16.09 -8.09 -16.49
C ARG A 93 -14.84 -8.93 -16.15
N ALA A 94 -15.08 -10.20 -15.85
CA ALA A 94 -14.10 -11.25 -15.54
C ALA A 94 -12.90 -11.29 -16.52
N ALA A 95 -11.90 -10.45 -16.27
CA ALA A 95 -10.54 -10.62 -16.72
C ALA A 95 -9.82 -11.59 -15.75
N THR A 96 -8.97 -12.42 -16.33
CA THR A 96 -8.12 -13.45 -15.72
C THR A 96 -7.70 -13.15 -14.29
N LYS A 97 -7.87 -14.15 -13.40
CA LYS A 97 -7.42 -14.13 -12.00
C LYS A 97 -6.09 -13.39 -11.86
N ALA A 98 -6.02 -12.39 -10.98
CA ALA A 98 -4.76 -11.75 -10.67
C ALA A 98 -3.80 -12.87 -10.22
N GLY A 99 -2.56 -12.83 -10.74
CA GLY A 99 -1.54 -13.77 -10.33
C GLY A 99 -1.35 -13.71 -8.80
N PRO A 100 -0.95 -14.81 -8.14
CA PRO A 100 -0.71 -14.80 -6.71
C PRO A 100 0.32 -13.72 -6.34
N GLU A 101 0.25 -13.21 -5.10
CA GLU A 101 1.20 -12.22 -4.58
C GLU A 101 2.64 -12.60 -5.01
N PRO A 102 3.40 -11.66 -5.62
CA PRO A 102 4.76 -11.94 -6.03
C PRO A 102 5.57 -12.47 -4.84
N LYS A 103 5.90 -13.76 -4.83
CA LYS A 103 6.74 -14.30 -3.76
C LYS A 103 8.10 -13.63 -3.83
N ALA A 104 8.64 -13.27 -2.66
CA ALA A 104 10.02 -12.80 -2.53
C ALA A 104 10.95 -13.74 -3.29
N ARG A 105 11.43 -13.34 -4.47
CA ARG A 105 12.40 -14.14 -5.22
C ARG A 105 13.72 -14.05 -4.44
N SER A 106 14.07 -15.13 -3.77
CA SER A 106 15.44 -15.32 -3.27
C SER A 106 16.37 -15.11 -4.44
N SER A 107 17.24 -14.12 -4.33
CA SER A 107 18.25 -13.89 -5.35
C SER A 107 19.20 -15.06 -5.34
N ALA A 108 19.11 -15.91 -6.37
CA ALA A 108 20.05 -16.99 -6.56
C ALA A 108 21.48 -16.44 -6.52
N LYS A 109 22.23 -16.98 -5.56
CA LYS A 109 23.66 -16.75 -5.32
C LYS A 109 24.44 -16.94 -6.62
N LYS A 110 25.22 -15.92 -7.02
CA LYS A 110 26.29 -16.06 -7.99
C LYS A 110 27.55 -15.46 -7.40
#